data_AF-A0A397VLD8-F1
#
_entry.id   AF-A0A397VLD8-F1
#
_cell.length_a   1.000
_cell.length_b   1.000
_cell.length_c   1.000
_cell.angle_alpha   90.00
_cell.angle_beta   90.00
_cell.angle_gamma   90.00
#
_symmetry.space_group_name_H-M   'P 1'
#
loop_
_entity.id
_entity.type
_entity.pdbx_description
1 polymer ?
#
loop_
_entity_poly.entity_id
_entity_poly.type
_entity_poly.pdbx_seq_one_letter_code
_entity_poly.pdbx_strand_id
1 'polypeptide(L)'
;MNTEQFQQFIEMMTRSLESQNGSMAAPKENNHVKVKDFDGMDEEDPLKLNSLKQQEYEKVDIYAAKFKRLLSQVNLDKGLLDRFIVKMFLNGLKKNNATFVAIAASKDLNEAISAARRVEASNYYGQHQLKARKSQQKLGSELSDLRERIDDIALNYATLTDKFKNIKERTKSLNSYEEEEYNSERSNTFDKFDYEEDEELDEVESCILEEYLEENPALFYEHKRGTHRRS
;
A
#
# COMPACT_ATOMS: atom_id res chain seq x y z
N MET A 1 -18.34 8.45 -22.94
CA MET A 1 -16.96 8.74 -23.38
C MET A 1 -16.89 8.43 -24.86
N ASN A 2 -16.43 9.37 -25.68
CA ASN A 2 -16.40 9.23 -27.15
C ASN A 2 -15.18 8.37 -27.54
N THR A 3 -15.33 7.47 -28.53
CA THR A 3 -14.28 6.60 -29.10
C THR A 3 -13.01 7.35 -29.51
N GLU A 4 -13.12 8.61 -29.94
CA GLU A 4 -11.98 9.48 -30.27
C GLU A 4 -11.12 9.83 -29.05
N GLN A 5 -11.73 9.99 -27.87
CA GLN A 5 -10.99 10.28 -26.64
C GLN A 5 -10.19 9.06 -26.17
N PHE A 6 -10.72 7.86 -26.39
CA PHE A 6 -10.04 6.61 -26.07
C PHE A 6 -8.85 6.38 -27.02
N GLN A 7 -9.01 6.63 -28.32
CA GLN A 7 -7.91 6.54 -29.29
C GLN A 7 -6.78 7.54 -28.98
N GLN A 8 -7.11 8.78 -28.60
CA GLN A 8 -6.09 9.75 -28.15
C GLN A 8 -5.31 9.28 -26.93
N PHE A 9 -5.96 8.61 -25.98
CA PHE A 9 -5.30 8.08 -24.79
C PHE A 9 -4.32 6.95 -25.12
N ILE A 10 -4.72 6.01 -25.99
CA ILE A 10 -3.86 4.91 -26.42
C ILE A 10 -2.64 5.43 -27.20
N GLU A 11 -2.82 6.41 -28.08
CA GLU A 11 -1.72 7.00 -28.85
C GLU A 11 -0.72 7.77 -27.98
N MET A 12 -1.19 8.38 -26.88
CA MET A 12 -0.33 9.05 -25.90
C MET A 12 0.55 8.04 -25.13
N MET A 13 0.00 6.88 -24.76
CA MET A 13 0.72 5.85 -24.01
C MET A 13 1.80 5.17 -24.86
N THR A 14 1.53 4.90 -26.14
CA THR A 14 2.50 4.24 -27.03
C THR A 14 3.67 5.15 -27.41
N ARG A 15 3.43 6.45 -27.66
CA ARG A 15 4.52 7.40 -27.95
C ARG A 15 5.50 7.60 -26.79
N SER A 16 5.05 7.42 -25.54
CA SER A 16 5.93 7.56 -24.37
C SER A 16 6.96 6.42 -24.24
N LEU A 17 6.73 5.27 -24.87
CA LEU A 17 7.66 4.12 -24.84
C LEU A 17 8.73 4.20 -25.93
N GLU A 18 8.45 4.82 -27.07
CA GLU A 18 9.40 4.90 -28.19
C GLU A 18 10.51 5.95 -27.97
N SER A 19 10.30 6.94 -27.10
CA SER A 19 11.31 7.96 -26.78
C SER A 19 12.48 7.46 -25.92
N GLN A 20 12.47 6.21 -25.43
CA GLN A 20 13.56 5.67 -24.60
C GLN A 20 14.52 4.71 -25.32
N ASN A 21 14.29 4.37 -26.59
CA ASN A 21 15.17 3.49 -27.37
C ASN A 21 16.33 4.24 -28.06
N GLY A 22 16.92 5.21 -27.35
CA GLY A 22 18.19 5.81 -27.74
C GLY A 22 19.34 4.84 -27.46
N SER A 23 19.84 4.19 -28.51
CA SER A 23 21.20 3.65 -28.64
C SER A 23 21.74 2.83 -27.44
N MET A 24 21.46 1.53 -27.45
CA MET A 24 22.22 0.55 -26.68
C MET A 24 23.64 0.40 -27.25
N ALA A 25 24.53 1.31 -26.86
CA ALA A 25 25.95 1.03 -26.89
C ALA A 25 26.23 -0.04 -25.82
N ALA A 26 26.76 -1.20 -26.26
CA ALA A 26 27.10 -2.31 -25.38
C ALA A 26 27.98 -1.82 -24.20
N PRO A 27 27.65 -2.19 -22.94
CA PRO A 27 28.42 -1.79 -21.79
C PRO A 27 29.80 -2.43 -21.85
N LYS A 28 30.83 -1.63 -22.11
CA LYS A 28 32.23 -2.03 -21.91
C LYS A 28 32.43 -2.31 -20.43
N GLU A 29 32.61 -3.58 -20.09
CA GLU A 29 32.98 -4.07 -18.76
C GLU A 29 34.41 -3.63 -18.41
N ASN A 30 34.59 -2.36 -18.05
CA ASN A 30 35.80 -1.91 -17.38
C ASN A 30 35.69 -2.26 -15.89
N ASN A 31 36.11 -3.47 -15.55
CA ASN A 31 36.37 -3.91 -14.17
C ASN A 31 37.52 -3.07 -13.56
N HIS A 32 37.23 -1.83 -13.18
CA HIS A 32 38.04 -1.09 -12.22
C HIS A 32 37.78 -1.69 -10.84
N VAL A 33 38.53 -2.75 -10.52
CA VAL A 33 38.68 -3.23 -9.15
C VAL A 33 39.43 -2.14 -8.39
N LYS A 34 38.68 -1.18 -7.82
CA LYS A 34 39.20 -0.31 -6.77
C LYS A 34 39.43 -1.22 -5.57
N VAL A 35 40.64 -1.75 -5.47
CA VAL A 35 41.16 -2.27 -4.21
C VAL A 35 41.08 -1.08 -3.26
N LYS A 36 40.07 -1.09 -2.40
CA LYS A 36 40.07 -0.18 -1.25
C LYS A 36 41.33 -0.55 -0.49
N ASP A 37 42.27 0.38 -0.46
CA ASP A 37 43.37 0.31 0.46
C ASP A 37 42.75 0.01 1.83
N PHE A 38 43.07 -1.16 2.36
CA PHE A 38 42.75 -1.50 3.74
C PHE A 38 43.60 -0.54 4.56
N ASP A 39 43.00 0.61 4.90
CA ASP A 39 43.54 1.49 5.92
C ASP A 39 43.95 0.61 7.08
N GLY A 40 45.21 0.78 7.46
CA GLY A 40 45.88 -0.06 8.43
C GLY A 40 45.05 -0.20 9.68
N MET A 41 45.33 -1.28 10.41
CA MET A 41 44.93 -1.45 11.79
C MET A 41 45.54 -0.31 12.61
N ASP A 42 45.03 0.90 12.48
CA ASP A 42 45.16 1.93 13.49
C ASP A 42 44.71 1.25 14.77
N GLU A 43 45.62 1.14 15.73
CA GLU A 43 45.31 0.70 17.08
C GLU A 43 44.06 1.45 17.53
N GLU A 44 42.90 0.80 17.41
CA GLU A 44 41.64 1.42 17.74
C GLU A 44 41.68 1.66 19.24
N ASP A 45 41.80 2.93 19.61
CA ASP A 45 41.85 3.37 21.01
C ASP A 45 40.79 2.62 21.83
N PRO A 46 41.17 1.89 22.90
CA PRO A 46 40.24 1.12 23.73
C PRO A 46 39.10 1.97 24.31
N LEU A 47 39.21 3.30 24.31
CA LEU A 47 38.13 4.22 24.66
C LEU A 47 36.96 4.22 23.65
N LYS A 48 37.16 3.76 22.41
CA LYS A 48 36.13 3.69 21.35
C LYS A 48 34.94 2.81 21.72
N LEU A 49 35.12 1.80 22.58
CA LEU A 49 34.04 0.88 22.94
C LEU A 49 32.91 1.59 23.71
N ASN A 50 33.25 2.60 24.53
CA ASN A 50 32.27 3.38 25.31
C ASN A 50 31.51 4.41 24.45
N SER A 51 32.12 4.87 23.36
CA SER A 51 31.54 5.84 22.43
C SER A 51 30.80 5.18 21.26
N LEU A 52 30.85 3.85 21.13
CA LEU A 52 30.12 3.13 20.09
C LEU A 52 28.60 3.23 20.30
N LYS A 53 27.93 3.92 19.37
CA LYS A 53 26.47 4.06 19.30
C LYS A 53 25.93 3.47 18.01
N GLN A 54 24.79 2.78 18.10
CA GLN A 54 24.01 2.30 16.97
C GLN A 54 23.45 3.49 16.19
N GLN A 55 23.74 3.55 14.90
CA GLN A 55 23.25 4.63 14.02
C GLN A 55 21.75 4.52 13.73
N GLU A 56 21.10 5.61 13.33
CA GLU A 56 19.63 5.68 13.13
C GLU A 56 19.09 4.61 12.18
N TYR A 57 19.81 4.31 11.10
CA TYR A 57 19.42 3.31 10.09
C TYR A 57 20.18 1.98 10.21
N GLU A 58 21.03 1.84 11.23
CA GLU A 58 21.82 0.63 11.44
C GLU A 58 20.98 -0.46 12.11
N LYS A 59 21.05 -1.67 11.53
CA LYS A 59 20.45 -2.89 12.07
C LYS A 59 21.18 -3.36 13.33
N VAL A 60 20.46 -3.97 14.25
CA VAL A 60 21.04 -4.53 15.50
C VAL A 60 22.20 -5.47 15.21
N ASP A 61 22.13 -6.29 14.15
CA ASP A 61 23.19 -7.23 13.79
C ASP A 61 24.51 -6.57 13.40
N ILE A 62 24.44 -5.50 12.61
CA ILE A 62 25.62 -4.76 12.16
C ILE A 62 26.28 -4.08 13.36
N TYR A 63 25.48 -3.45 14.22
CA TYR A 63 25.96 -2.85 15.46
C TYR A 63 26.58 -3.89 16.41
N ALA A 64 25.92 -5.03 16.61
CA ALA A 64 26.41 -6.11 17.46
C ALA A 64 27.74 -6.70 16.95
N ALA A 65 27.91 -6.83 15.63
CA ALA A 65 29.16 -7.26 15.03
C ALA A 65 30.31 -6.27 15.32
N LYS A 66 30.07 -4.96 15.17
CA LYS A 66 31.05 -3.91 15.52
C LYS A 66 31.39 -3.93 17.00
N PHE A 67 30.39 -4.07 17.86
CA PHE A 67 30.58 -4.14 19.30
C PHE A 67 31.42 -5.37 19.69
N LYS A 68 31.11 -6.55 19.16
CA LYS A 68 31.91 -7.78 19.41
C LYS A 68 33.35 -7.65 18.92
N ARG A 69 33.57 -7.02 17.77
CA ARG A 69 34.90 -6.76 17.22
C ARG A 69 35.73 -5.88 18.17
N LEU A 70 35.18 -4.74 18.58
CA LEU A 70 35.85 -3.84 19.53
C LEU A 70 36.05 -4.52 20.90
N LEU A 71 35.07 -5.29 21.37
CA LEU A 71 35.17 -6.03 22.63
C LEU A 71 36.32 -7.06 22.60
N SER A 72 36.58 -7.69 21.45
CA SER A 72 37.71 -8.62 21.29
C SER A 72 39.08 -7.94 21.27
N GLN A 73 39.15 -6.65 20.93
CA GLN A 73 40.39 -5.87 20.92
C GLN A 73 40.75 -5.34 22.31
N VAL A 74 39.74 -5.05 23.14
CA VAL A 74 39.96 -4.66 24.53
C VAL A 74 40.37 -5.93 25.30
N ASN A 75 41.68 -6.19 25.41
CA ASN A 75 42.25 -7.38 26.06
C ASN A 75 41.50 -7.71 27.37
N LEU A 76 40.68 -8.76 27.30
CA LEU A 76 39.81 -9.25 28.38
C LEU A 76 40.59 -10.03 29.43
N ASP A 77 41.93 -9.96 29.45
CA ASP A 77 42.78 -10.73 30.36
C ASP A 77 42.51 -10.44 31.85
N LYS A 78 41.80 -9.35 32.15
CA LYS A 78 41.31 -9.01 33.49
C LYS A 78 39.84 -9.37 33.75
N GLY A 79 39.17 -10.00 32.80
CA GLY A 79 37.79 -10.48 32.87
C GLY A 79 36.78 -9.36 33.15
N LEU A 80 36.28 -8.69 32.11
CA LEU A 80 35.12 -7.81 32.29
C LEU A 80 33.92 -8.65 32.71
N LEU A 81 33.24 -8.23 33.78
CA LEU A 81 31.98 -8.86 34.21
C LEU A 81 30.95 -8.77 33.09
N ASP A 82 30.25 -9.87 32.79
CA ASP A 82 29.21 -9.92 31.74
C ASP A 82 28.16 -8.83 31.91
N ARG A 83 27.78 -8.53 33.16
CA ARG A 83 26.85 -7.44 33.48
C ARG A 83 27.32 -6.09 32.97
N PHE A 84 28.62 -5.82 33.03
CA PHE A 84 29.21 -4.58 32.52
C PHE A 84 29.21 -4.55 30.99
N ILE A 85 29.55 -5.67 30.35
CA ILE A 85 29.50 -5.83 28.88
C ILE A 85 28.08 -5.60 28.37
N VAL A 86 27.09 -6.22 29.00
CA VAL A 86 25.66 -6.03 28.69
C VAL A 86 25.26 -4.57 28.87
N LYS A 87 25.65 -3.92 29.98
CA LYS A 87 25.35 -2.51 30.21
C LYS A 87 25.96 -1.60 29.13
N MET A 88 27.19 -1.87 28.71
CA MET A 88 27.82 -1.14 27.62
C MET A 88 27.09 -1.33 26.28
N PHE A 89 26.74 -2.56 25.94
CA PHE A 89 25.96 -2.87 24.75
C PHE A 89 24.59 -2.15 24.75
N LEU A 90 23.87 -2.18 25.88
CA LEU A 90 22.60 -1.47 26.03
C LEU A 90 22.75 0.05 25.90
N ASN A 91 23.81 0.62 26.47
CA ASN A 91 24.11 2.05 26.35
C ASN A 91 24.39 2.48 24.91
N GLY A 92 24.86 1.58 24.06
CA GLY A 92 25.11 1.86 22.65
C GLY A 92 23.92 1.60 21.72
N LEU A 93 22.90 0.84 22.15
CA LEU A 93 21.69 0.63 21.36
C LEU A 93 20.84 1.91 21.22
N LYS A 94 19.99 1.93 20.18
CA LYS A 94 18.92 2.94 20.03
C LYS A 94 18.05 3.00 21.28
N LYS A 95 17.71 4.21 21.75
CA LYS A 95 16.95 4.44 23.00
C LYS A 95 15.68 3.59 23.12
N ASN A 96 14.92 3.48 22.04
CA ASN A 96 13.69 2.68 22.00
C ASN A 96 14.01 1.20 22.22
N ASN A 97 15.00 0.65 21.53
CA ASN A 97 15.40 -0.74 21.68
C ASN A 97 16.02 -1.00 23.06
N ALA A 98 16.94 -0.13 23.51
CA ALA A 98 17.63 -0.27 24.79
C ALA A 98 16.67 -0.40 25.98
N THR A 99 15.59 0.40 25.99
CA THR A 99 14.58 0.36 27.05
C THR A 99 13.90 -1.01 27.13
N PHE A 100 13.44 -1.56 26.01
CA PHE A 100 12.78 -2.87 25.99
C PHE A 100 13.73 -4.03 26.26
N VAL A 101 14.98 -3.94 25.79
CA VAL A 101 15.99 -4.98 26.08
C VAL A 101 16.40 -4.94 27.56
N ALA A 102 16.49 -3.77 28.18
CA ALA A 102 16.78 -3.65 29.61
C ALA A 102 15.70 -4.31 30.47
N ILE A 103 14.43 -4.26 30.06
CA ILE A 103 13.32 -4.95 30.74
C ILE A 103 13.46 -6.47 30.66
N ALA A 104 14.04 -7.01 29.59
CA ALA A 104 14.24 -8.45 29.42
C ALA A 104 15.33 -9.04 30.34
N ALA A 105 16.07 -8.20 31.08
CA ALA A 105 17.05 -8.60 32.10
C ALA A 105 18.05 -9.67 31.63
N SER A 106 18.65 -9.46 30.47
CA SER A 106 19.63 -10.39 29.88
C SER A 106 20.86 -10.59 30.77
N LYS A 107 21.27 -11.85 30.94
CA LYS A 107 22.40 -12.25 31.80
C LYS A 107 23.74 -12.14 31.06
N ASP A 108 23.73 -12.39 29.76
CA ASP A 108 24.91 -12.39 28.91
C ASP A 108 24.71 -11.51 27.65
N LEU A 109 25.80 -11.29 26.92
CA LEU A 109 25.78 -10.48 25.70
C LEU A 109 24.94 -11.12 24.58
N ASN A 110 24.95 -12.44 24.45
CA ASN A 110 24.24 -13.12 23.35
C ASN A 110 22.72 -13.10 23.55
N GLU A 111 22.25 -13.23 24.79
CA GLU A 111 20.85 -13.05 25.19
C GLU A 111 20.42 -11.60 24.97
N ALA A 112 21.27 -10.61 25.31
CA ALA A 112 20.99 -9.21 25.05
C ALA A 112 20.84 -8.91 23.55
N ILE A 113 21.71 -9.48 22.70
CA ILE A 113 21.61 -9.37 21.24
C ILE A 113 20.33 -10.03 20.74
N SER A 114 20.00 -11.23 21.23
CA SER A 114 18.80 -11.94 20.83
C SER A 114 17.52 -11.19 21.23
N ALA A 115 17.49 -10.61 22.43
CA ALA A 115 16.43 -9.74 22.87
C ALA A 115 16.33 -8.46 22.01
N ALA A 116 17.45 -7.83 21.67
CA ALA A 116 17.49 -6.67 20.79
C ALA A 116 16.94 -6.98 19.39
N ARG A 117 17.26 -8.15 18.82
CA ARG A 117 16.69 -8.62 17.55
C ARG A 117 15.17 -8.77 17.61
N ARG A 118 14.65 -9.37 18.68
CA ARG A 118 13.19 -9.51 18.88
C ARG A 118 12.50 -8.15 18.95
N VAL A 119 13.08 -7.19 19.68
CA VAL A 119 12.56 -5.83 19.78
C VAL A 119 12.62 -5.10 18.44
N GLU A 120 13.71 -5.22 17.69
CA GLU A 120 13.84 -4.63 16.36
C GLU A 120 12.79 -5.20 15.39
N ALA A 121 12.60 -6.52 15.38
CA ALA A 121 11.56 -7.17 14.58
C ALA A 121 10.16 -6.70 15.00
N SER A 122 9.87 -6.61 16.30
CA SER A 122 8.60 -6.09 16.81
C SER A 122 8.34 -4.65 16.38
N ASN A 123 9.36 -3.79 16.42
CA ASN A 123 9.26 -2.40 15.97
C ASN A 123 8.99 -2.30 14.45
N TYR A 124 9.57 -3.21 13.66
CA TYR A 124 9.31 -3.28 12.23
C TYR A 124 7.81 -3.52 11.95
N TYR A 125 7.20 -4.51 12.59
CA TYR A 125 5.77 -4.80 12.40
C TYR A 125 4.86 -3.72 13.02
N GLY A 126 5.24 -3.14 14.16
CA GLY A 126 4.46 -2.08 14.81
C GLY A 126 4.36 -0.80 13.97
N GLN A 127 5.43 -0.43 13.24
CA GLN A 127 5.40 0.74 12.37
C GLN A 127 4.46 0.57 11.17
N HIS A 128 4.39 -0.63 10.59
CA HIS A 128 3.46 -0.93 9.51
C HIS A 128 2.00 -0.82 9.99
N GLN A 129 1.68 -1.32 11.20
CA GLN A 129 0.34 -1.19 11.76
C GLN A 129 -0.06 0.27 12.03
N LEU A 130 0.85 1.11 12.52
CA LEU A 130 0.54 2.53 12.74
C LEU A 130 0.28 3.29 11.44
N LYS A 131 1.04 2.98 10.38
CA LYS A 131 0.80 3.55 9.04
C LYS A 131 -0.53 3.07 8.45
N ALA A 132 -0.81 1.77 8.55
CA ALA A 132 -2.07 1.17 8.11
C ALA A 132 -3.28 1.75 8.86
N ARG A 133 -3.16 1.98 10.17
CA ARG A 133 -4.22 2.59 10.97
C ARG A 133 -4.47 4.04 10.60
N LYS A 134 -3.41 4.82 10.32
CA LYS A 134 -3.54 6.20 9.82
C LYS A 134 -4.21 6.24 8.45
N SER A 135 -3.85 5.34 7.53
CA SER A 135 -4.49 5.27 6.22
C SER A 135 -5.96 4.84 6.32
N GLN A 136 -6.30 3.91 7.23
CA GLN A 136 -7.69 3.52 7.49
C GLN A 136 -8.52 4.67 8.06
N GLN A 137 -7.97 5.47 8.99
CA GLN A 137 -8.68 6.64 9.52
C GLN A 137 -8.94 7.68 8.44
N LYS A 138 -7.94 7.93 7.57
CA LYS A 138 -8.09 8.85 6.44
C LYS A 138 -9.17 8.38 5.45
N LEU A 139 -9.17 7.09 5.12
CA LEU A 139 -10.18 6.49 4.25
C LEU A 139 -11.59 6.58 4.88
N GLY A 140 -11.68 6.41 6.20
CA GLY A 140 -12.94 6.59 6.93
C GLY A 140 -13.50 8.02 6.84
N SER A 141 -12.65 9.04 6.99
CA SER A 141 -13.09 10.43 6.78
C SER A 141 -13.49 10.71 5.34
N GLU A 142 -12.72 10.23 4.36
CA GLU A 142 -13.03 10.44 2.93
C GLU A 142 -14.35 9.76 2.53
N LEU A 143 -14.66 8.59 3.10
CA LEU A 143 -15.96 7.92 2.90
C LEU A 143 -17.12 8.66 3.55
N SER A 144 -16.90 9.27 4.73
CA SER A 144 -17.90 10.10 5.40
C SER A 144 -18.24 11.33 4.56
N ASP A 145 -17.21 12.03 4.08
CA ASP A 145 -17.37 13.23 3.24
C ASP A 145 -18.07 12.88 1.90
N LEU A 146 -17.73 11.74 1.31
CA LEU A 146 -18.39 11.26 0.09
C LEU A 146 -19.86 10.96 0.34
N ARG A 147 -20.20 10.34 1.46
CA ARG A 147 -21.59 10.03 1.83
C ARG A 147 -22.41 11.32 2.01
N GLU A 148 -21.87 12.31 2.70
CA GLU A 148 -22.52 13.61 2.87
C GLU A 148 -22.82 14.28 1.52
N ARG A 149 -21.87 14.23 0.57
CA ARG A 149 -22.08 14.74 -0.79
C ARG A 149 -23.16 13.98 -1.56
N ILE A 150 -23.25 12.66 -1.40
CA ILE A 150 -24.29 11.85 -2.04
C ILE A 150 -25.67 12.25 -1.49
N ASP A 151 -25.78 12.41 -0.17
CA ASP A 151 -27.03 12.82 0.49
C ASP A 151 -27.46 14.23 0.03
N ASP A 152 -26.52 15.18 -0.11
CA ASP A 152 -26.78 16.52 -0.66
C ASP A 152 -27.24 16.49 -2.11
N ILE A 153 -26.62 15.67 -2.97
CA ILE A 153 -27.03 15.51 -4.37
C ILE A 153 -28.44 14.92 -4.44
N ALA A 154 -28.74 13.92 -3.61
CA ALA A 154 -30.07 13.31 -3.55
C ALA A 154 -31.15 14.34 -3.16
N LEU A 155 -30.87 15.19 -2.18
CA LEU A 155 -31.77 16.27 -1.75
C LEU A 155 -32.00 17.31 -2.86
N ASN A 156 -30.93 17.69 -3.55
CA ASN A 156 -31.00 18.60 -4.69
C ASN A 156 -31.82 18.00 -5.83
N TYR A 157 -31.65 16.71 -6.11
CA TYR A 157 -32.41 16.01 -7.14
C TYR A 157 -33.91 15.96 -6.81
N ALA A 158 -34.27 15.59 -5.58
CA ALA A 158 -35.67 15.60 -5.12
C ALA A 158 -36.32 16.99 -5.29
N THR A 159 -35.59 18.05 -4.92
CA THR A 159 -36.06 19.43 -5.07
C THR A 159 -36.28 19.82 -6.54
N LEU A 160 -35.41 19.37 -7.45
CA LEU A 160 -35.57 19.60 -8.89
C LEU A 160 -36.77 18.83 -9.45
N THR A 161 -36.95 17.56 -9.05
CA THR A 161 -38.09 16.74 -9.47
C THR A 161 -39.43 17.38 -9.06
N ASP A 162 -39.52 17.89 -7.84
CA ASP A 162 -40.73 18.59 -7.36
C ASP A 162 -41.01 19.87 -8.16
N LYS A 163 -39.98 20.64 -8.49
CA LYS A 163 -40.11 21.82 -9.35
C LYS A 163 -40.60 21.44 -10.75
N PHE A 164 -40.07 20.39 -11.36
CA PHE A 164 -40.52 19.92 -12.67
C PHE A 164 -41.97 19.41 -12.64
N LYS A 165 -42.36 18.71 -11.57
CA LYS A 165 -43.75 18.27 -11.38
C LYS A 165 -44.71 19.45 -11.30
N ASN A 166 -44.38 20.47 -10.50
CA ASN A 166 -45.17 21.69 -10.38
C ASN A 166 -45.30 22.45 -11.71
N ILE A 167 -44.23 22.52 -12.52
CA ILE A 167 -44.28 23.14 -13.86
C ILE A 167 -45.23 22.35 -14.78
N LYS A 168 -45.15 21.01 -14.77
CA LYS A 168 -46.00 20.13 -15.58
C LYS A 168 -47.48 20.27 -15.22
N GLU A 169 -47.81 20.46 -13.95
CA GLU A 169 -49.18 20.69 -13.51
C GLU A 169 -49.71 22.06 -13.97
N ARG A 170 -48.89 23.11 -13.92
CA ARG A 170 -49.25 24.44 -14.44
C ARG A 170 -49.50 24.43 -15.95
N THR A 171 -48.65 23.78 -16.74
CA THR A 171 -48.84 23.74 -18.21
C THR A 171 -50.08 22.97 -18.61
N LYS A 172 -50.45 21.89 -17.89
CA LYS A 172 -51.72 21.18 -18.13
C LYS A 172 -52.95 22.04 -17.90
N SER A 173 -52.93 22.93 -16.91
CA SER A 173 -54.08 23.83 -16.64
C SER A 173 -54.28 24.88 -17.74
N LEU A 174 -53.20 25.31 -18.40
CA LEU A 174 -53.21 26.33 -19.46
C LEU A 174 -53.73 25.83 -20.80
N ASN A 175 -53.61 24.52 -21.08
CA ASN A 175 -54.07 23.92 -22.34
C ASN A 175 -55.54 23.45 -22.29
N SER A 176 -56.31 23.83 -21.27
CA SER A 176 -57.69 23.36 -21.09
C SER A 176 -58.76 24.16 -21.86
N TYR A 177 -58.39 25.10 -22.74
CA TYR A 177 -59.36 26.00 -23.39
C TYR A 177 -59.45 25.98 -24.93
N GLU A 178 -58.71 25.16 -25.67
CA GLU A 178 -58.86 25.06 -27.15
C GLU A 178 -58.61 23.65 -27.70
N GLU A 179 -59.36 22.65 -27.24
CA GLU A 179 -59.52 21.38 -27.98
C GLU A 179 -61.01 21.02 -28.06
N GLU A 180 -61.81 21.90 -28.68
CA GLU A 180 -62.98 21.45 -29.42
C GLU A 180 -62.57 21.26 -30.89
N GLU A 181 -62.81 20.04 -31.37
CA GLU A 181 -62.84 19.62 -32.78
C GLU A 181 -61.56 19.80 -33.61
N TYR A 182 -60.66 18.81 -33.54
CA TYR A 182 -60.01 18.35 -34.76
C TYR A 182 -59.74 16.84 -34.69
N ASN A 183 -60.81 16.06 -34.94
CA ASN A 183 -60.71 14.66 -35.37
C ASN A 183 -60.02 14.62 -36.74
N SER A 184 -58.68 14.67 -36.75
CA SER A 184 -57.90 14.36 -37.94
C SER A 184 -57.35 12.96 -37.82
N GLU A 185 -57.87 12.11 -38.69
CA GLU A 185 -57.40 10.77 -39.05
C GLU A 185 -55.90 10.79 -39.36
N ARG A 186 -55.05 10.85 -38.34
CA ARG A 186 -53.61 10.71 -38.51
C ARG A 186 -53.25 9.25 -38.33
N SER A 187 -53.19 8.57 -39.47
CA SER A 187 -52.73 7.21 -39.67
C SER A 187 -51.54 6.87 -38.77
N ASN A 188 -51.73 5.83 -37.95
CA ASN A 188 -50.71 5.14 -37.17
C ASN A 188 -49.70 4.45 -38.10
N THR A 189 -48.74 5.19 -38.63
CA THR A 189 -47.47 4.63 -39.10
C THR A 189 -46.39 5.01 -38.10
N PHE A 190 -46.57 4.54 -36.86
CA PHE A 190 -45.45 4.43 -35.94
C PHE A 190 -44.79 3.11 -36.28
N ASP A 191 -43.74 3.19 -37.09
CA ASP A 191 -42.92 2.04 -37.44
C ASP A 191 -42.51 1.33 -36.15
N LYS A 192 -42.94 0.08 -36.09
CA LYS A 192 -42.64 -0.85 -35.04
C LYS A 192 -41.15 -1.16 -35.18
N PHE A 193 -40.32 -0.48 -34.39
CA PHE A 193 -38.93 -0.86 -34.21
C PHE A 193 -38.94 -2.20 -33.47
N ASP A 194 -38.84 -3.29 -34.23
CA ASP A 194 -38.50 -4.60 -33.72
C ASP A 194 -37.02 -4.51 -33.31
N TYR A 195 -36.78 -4.22 -32.03
CA TYR A 195 -35.47 -4.37 -31.42
C TYR A 195 -35.20 -5.87 -31.34
N GLU A 196 -34.33 -6.37 -32.22
CA GLU A 196 -33.67 -7.65 -31.99
C GLU A 196 -32.89 -7.54 -30.69
N GLU A 197 -33.22 -8.42 -29.75
CA GLU A 197 -32.61 -8.51 -28.43
C GLU A 197 -31.20 -9.08 -28.67
N ASP A 198 -30.21 -8.20 -28.85
CA ASP A 198 -28.82 -8.59 -29.02
C ASP A 198 -28.34 -9.35 -27.75
N GLU A 199 -28.33 -10.68 -27.82
CA GLU A 199 -27.80 -11.62 -26.81
C GLU A 199 -26.26 -11.55 -26.66
N GLU A 200 -25.65 -10.36 -26.70
CA GLU A 200 -24.18 -10.19 -26.59
C GLU A 200 -23.68 -9.81 -25.18
N LEU A 201 -24.47 -10.05 -24.13
CA LEU A 201 -24.07 -9.70 -22.74
C LEU A 201 -23.35 -10.80 -21.95
N ASP A 202 -23.06 -11.97 -22.54
CA ASP A 202 -22.46 -13.09 -21.79
C ASP A 202 -20.92 -13.15 -21.82
N GLU A 203 -20.22 -12.46 -22.72
CA GLU A 203 -18.75 -12.56 -22.78
C GLU A 203 -18.03 -11.60 -21.82
N VAL A 204 -18.58 -10.42 -21.55
CA VAL A 204 -17.89 -9.39 -20.73
C VAL A 204 -17.91 -9.73 -19.24
N GLU A 205 -18.95 -10.42 -18.75
CA GLU A 205 -18.99 -10.91 -17.36
C GLU A 205 -17.99 -12.04 -17.10
N SER A 206 -17.57 -12.80 -18.12
CA SER A 206 -16.59 -13.87 -17.97
C SER A 206 -15.16 -13.34 -17.68
N CYS A 207 -14.77 -12.24 -18.33
CA CYS A 207 -13.42 -11.67 -18.18
C CYS A 207 -13.19 -11.07 -16.78
N ILE A 208 -14.23 -10.55 -16.12
CA ILE A 208 -14.10 -9.93 -14.79
C ILE A 208 -13.90 -10.99 -13.70
N LEU A 209 -14.38 -12.22 -13.90
CA LEU A 209 -14.23 -13.31 -12.94
C LEU A 209 -12.86 -14.00 -13.01
N GLU A 210 -12.24 -14.07 -14.19
CA GLU A 210 -10.89 -14.66 -14.33
C GLU A 210 -9.79 -13.80 -13.67
N GLU A 211 -9.86 -12.48 -13.82
CA GLU A 211 -8.86 -11.58 -13.24
C GLU A 211 -8.91 -11.59 -11.68
N TYR A 212 -10.10 -11.76 -11.10
CA TYR A 212 -10.27 -11.88 -9.64
C TYR A 212 -9.69 -13.18 -9.05
N LEU A 213 -9.59 -14.25 -9.86
CA LEU A 213 -9.09 -15.55 -9.42
C LEU A 213 -7.56 -15.63 -9.42
N GLU A 214 -6.88 -14.86 -10.25
CA GLU A 214 -5.41 -14.85 -10.33
C GLU A 214 -4.77 -14.07 -9.16
N GLU A 215 -5.45 -13.04 -8.64
CA GLU A 215 -4.91 -12.17 -7.59
C GLU A 215 -5.06 -12.72 -6.16
N ASN A 216 -5.83 -13.80 -5.93
CA ASN A 216 -6.10 -14.34 -4.59
C ASN A 216 -6.01 -15.88 -4.47
N PRO A 217 -4.85 -16.51 -4.73
CA PRO A 217 -4.69 -17.97 -4.62
C PRO A 217 -4.86 -18.53 -3.19
N ALA A 218 -4.87 -17.67 -2.17
CA ALA A 218 -5.00 -18.07 -0.76
C ALA A 218 -6.42 -18.54 -0.38
N LEU A 219 -7.47 -18.07 -1.07
CA LEU A 219 -8.86 -18.44 -0.75
C LEU A 219 -9.21 -19.88 -1.16
N PHE A 220 -8.41 -20.52 -2.04
CA PHE A 220 -8.70 -21.87 -2.50
C PHE A 220 -8.27 -22.97 -1.52
N TYR A 221 -7.35 -22.68 -0.59
CA TYR A 221 -6.79 -23.71 0.29
C TYR A 221 -7.60 -23.98 1.57
N GLU A 222 -8.57 -23.13 1.92
CA GLU A 222 -9.41 -23.38 3.11
C GLU A 222 -10.59 -24.32 2.85
N HIS A 223 -11.03 -24.48 1.59
CA HIS A 223 -12.21 -25.31 1.32
C HIS A 223 -11.94 -26.82 1.25
N LYS A 224 -10.67 -27.26 1.13
CA LYS A 224 -10.31 -28.69 1.02
C LYS A 224 -9.87 -29.38 2.31
N ARG A 225 -9.89 -28.72 3.48
CA ARG A 225 -9.47 -29.34 4.76
C ARG A 225 -10.62 -29.81 5.67
N GLY A 226 -11.87 -29.74 5.21
CA GLY A 226 -13.04 -29.96 6.07
C GLY A 226 -13.61 -31.38 6.19
N THR A 227 -13.13 -32.40 5.46
CA THR A 227 -13.91 -33.65 5.30
C THR A 227 -13.28 -34.95 5.77
N HIS A 228 -12.19 -34.96 6.54
CA HIS A 228 -11.64 -36.23 7.10
C HIS A 228 -11.29 -36.12 8.58
N ARG A 229 -12.30 -36.24 9.45
CA ARG A 229 -12.11 -36.66 10.85
C ARG A 229 -13.40 -37.20 11.48
N ARG A 230 -13.84 -38.39 11.05
CA ARG A 230 -14.64 -39.33 11.85
C ARG A 230 -14.38 -40.76 11.37
N SER A 231 -13.61 -41.50 12.16
CA SER A 231 -13.60 -42.96 12.32
C SER A 231 -12.45 -43.30 13.25
#